data_AF-A0A521ZAZ5-F1
#
_entry.id   AF-A0A521ZAZ5-F1
#
_cell.length_a   1.000
_cell.length_b   1.000
_cell.length_c   1.000
_cell.angle_alpha   90.00
_cell.angle_beta   90.00
_cell.angle_gamma   90.00
#
_symmetry.space_group_name_H-M   'P 1'
#
loop_
_entity.id
_entity.type
_entity.pdbx_description
1 polymer ?
#
loop_
_entity_poly.entity_id
_entity_poly.type
_entity_poly.pdbx_seq_one_letter_code
_entity_poly.pdbx_strand_id
1 'polypeptide(L)'
;MTLYRGAVKIGDSSVPQQRMAILKNGAGDDGVILHAEQEARALLIAGQPLREPIAQYGPFVMNTQEEIFATVNAFREGRLTSVA
;
A
#
# COMPACT_ATOMS: atom_id res chain seq x y z
N MET A 1 4.60 -2.98 6.36
CA MET A 1 5.18 -4.34 6.27
C MET A 1 4.14 -5.36 6.70
N THR A 2 4.05 -6.51 6.02
CA THR A 2 3.14 -7.59 6.39
C THR A 2 3.92 -8.89 6.57
N LEU A 3 3.61 -9.65 7.63
CA LEU A 3 4.24 -10.94 7.94
C LEU A 3 3.29 -12.09 7.58
N TYR A 4 3.71 -12.94 6.65
CA TYR A 4 2.93 -14.10 6.17
C TYR A 4 3.24 -15.39 6.94
N ARG A 5 4.49 -15.56 7.37
CA ARG A 5 4.95 -16.72 8.12
C ARG A 5 6.11 -16.32 9.03
N GLY A 6 6.24 -16.98 10.17
CA GLY A 6 7.36 -16.83 11.10
C GLY A 6 7.11 -15.78 12.16
N ALA A 7 8.19 -15.30 12.77
CA ALA A 7 8.19 -14.22 13.75
C ALA A 7 9.35 -13.26 13.44
N VAL A 8 9.04 -11.97 13.40
CA VAL A 8 10.00 -10.89 13.14
C VAL A 8 9.85 -9.83 14.22
N LYS A 9 10.97 -9.31 14.70
CA LYS A 9 11.07 -8.15 15.58
C LYS A 9 11.64 -6.93 14.85
N ILE A 10 11.16 -5.76 15.24
CA ILE A 10 11.68 -4.46 14.83
C ILE A 10 11.98 -3.67 16.11
N GLY A 11 13.27 -3.45 16.39
CA GLY A 11 13.70 -3.08 17.74
C GLY A 11 13.19 -4.11 18.76
N ASP A 12 12.49 -3.63 19.79
CA ASP A 12 11.91 -4.49 20.83
C ASP A 12 10.47 -4.96 20.52
N SER A 13 9.90 -4.53 19.38
CA SER A 13 8.51 -4.83 19.03
C SER A 13 8.39 -6.06 18.15
N SER A 14 7.59 -7.05 18.58
CA SER A 14 7.23 -8.20 17.74
C SER A 14 6.15 -7.81 16.73
N VAL A 15 6.32 -8.24 15.47
CA VAL A 15 5.34 -8.03 14.40
C VAL A 15 4.40 -9.25 14.33
N PRO A 16 3.13 -9.10 14.71
CA PRO A 16 2.17 -10.21 14.62
C PRO A 16 1.88 -10.58 13.15
N GLN A 17 1.65 -11.88 12.93
CA GLN A 17 1.24 -12.39 11.62
C GLN A 17 -0.09 -11.79 11.16
N GLN A 18 -0.27 -11.68 9.85
CA GLN A 18 -1.49 -11.16 9.19
C GLN A 18 -1.89 -9.74 9.61
N ARG A 19 -1.00 -8.99 10.27
CA ARG A 19 -1.19 -7.56 10.52
C ARG A 19 -0.19 -6.74 9.73
N MET A 20 -0.62 -5.54 9.37
CA MET A 20 0.23 -4.54 8.76
C MET A 20 0.93 -3.74 9.86
N ALA A 21 2.26 -3.86 9.93
CA ALA A 21 3.09 -2.94 10.69
C ALA A 21 3.34 -1.67 9.85
N ILE A 22 2.98 -0.51 10.40
CA ILE A 22 3.31 0.80 9.82
C ILE A 22 4.64 1.26 10.39
N LEU A 23 5.58 1.56 9.51
CA LEU A 23 6.89 2.06 9.87
C LEU A 23 6.96 3.55 9.54
N LYS A 24 7.65 4.32 10.37
CA LYS A 24 8.01 5.70 10.02
C LYS A 24 9.05 5.67 8.90
N ASN A 25 8.93 6.66 8.01
CA ASN A 25 9.86 6.89 6.90
C ASN A 25 10.05 8.40 6.78
N GLY A 26 10.82 8.95 7.73
CA GLY A 26 11.14 10.36 7.83
C GLY A 26 12.37 10.75 7.03
N ALA A 27 12.54 12.05 6.80
CA ALA A 27 13.76 12.56 6.20
C ALA A 27 14.95 12.32 7.15
N GLY A 28 15.93 11.54 6.70
CA GLY A 28 17.12 11.18 7.47
C GLY A 28 17.09 9.76 8.06
N ASP A 29 15.98 9.03 7.93
CA ASP A 29 15.95 7.60 8.26
C ASP A 29 16.71 6.81 7.19
N ASP A 30 17.59 5.90 7.60
CA ASP A 30 18.47 5.11 6.71
C ASP A 30 17.94 3.70 6.42
N GLY A 31 16.88 3.26 7.13
CA GLY A 31 16.20 2.01 6.87
C GLY A 31 15.49 1.42 8.10
N VAL A 32 15.26 0.11 8.04
CA VAL A 32 14.70 -0.68 9.14
C VAL A 32 15.53 -1.95 9.33
N ILE A 33 15.83 -2.27 10.59
CA ILE A 33 16.47 -3.54 10.96
C ILE A 33 15.39 -4.54 11.35
N LEU A 34 15.39 -5.68 10.67
CA LEU A 34 14.46 -6.79 10.92
C LEU A 34 15.21 -7.96 11.55
N HIS A 35 14.78 -8.38 12.73
CA HIS A 35 15.31 -9.56 13.40
C HIS A 35 14.33 -10.72 13.26
N ALA A 36 14.69 -11.74 12.48
CA ALA A 36 13.92 -12.97 12.38
C ALA A 36 14.23 -13.89 13.57
N GLU A 37 13.24 -14.20 14.39
CA GLU A 37 13.39 -15.14 15.52
C GLU A 37 13.25 -16.60 15.08
N GLN A 38 12.69 -16.81 13.89
CA GLN A 38 12.52 -18.10 13.20
C GLN A 38 12.43 -17.85 11.69
N GLU A 39 12.39 -18.90 10.87
CA GLU A 39 12.17 -18.77 9.43
C GLU A 39 10.92 -17.91 9.14
N ALA A 40 11.11 -16.80 8.43
CA ALA A 40 10.07 -15.80 8.22
C ALA A 40 9.90 -15.43 6.75
N ARG A 41 8.66 -15.13 6.37
CA ARG A 41 8.30 -14.53 5.08
C ARG A 41 7.52 -13.26 5.31
N ALA A 42 8.09 -12.14 4.91
CA ALA A 42 7.49 -10.82 5.06
C ALA A 42 7.57 -10.04 3.75
N LEU A 43 6.64 -9.08 3.59
CA LEU A 43 6.65 -8.10 2.51
C LEU A 43 6.88 -6.71 3.11
N LEU A 44 8.00 -6.08 2.75
CA LEU A 44 8.29 -4.69 3.06
C LEU A 44 7.92 -3.84 1.84
N ILE A 45 7.06 -2.84 2.06
CA ILE A 45 6.60 -1.90 1.04
C ILE A 45 6.99 -0.52 1.54
N ALA A 46 7.71 0.23 0.72
CA ALA A 46 8.09 1.61 0.96
C ALA A 46 7.92 2.40 -0.35
N GLY A 47 7.57 3.67 -0.23
CA GLY A 47 7.39 4.55 -1.39
C GLY A 47 7.39 6.00 -0.95
N GLN A 48 7.77 6.89 -1.87
CA GLN A 48 7.67 8.32 -1.66
C GLN A 48 6.18 8.73 -1.69
N PRO A 49 5.69 9.49 -0.69
CA PRO A 49 4.33 10.01 -0.74
C PRO A 49 4.14 10.90 -1.97
N LEU A 50 3.10 10.63 -2.78
CA LEU A 50 2.76 11.41 -3.97
C LEU A 50 2.31 12.84 -3.64
N ARG A 51 1.75 13.05 -2.44
CA ARG A 51 1.21 14.35 -1.97
C ARG A 51 0.13 14.95 -2.89
N GLU A 52 -0.57 14.09 -3.62
CA GLU A 52 -1.72 14.47 -4.43
C GLU A 52 -3.03 14.12 -3.69
N PRO A 53 -4.13 14.85 -3.95
CA PRO A 53 -5.44 14.44 -3.48
C PRO A 53 -5.81 13.06 -4.02
N ILE A 54 -6.51 12.27 -3.21
CA ILE A 54 -6.98 10.93 -3.57
C ILE A 54 -8.51 10.95 -3.50
N ALA A 55 -9.16 10.78 -4.65
CA ALA A 55 -10.59 10.53 -4.78
C ALA A 55 -10.80 9.08 -5.19
N GLN A 56 -11.58 8.32 -4.41
CA GLN A 56 -11.80 6.89 -4.65
C GLN A 56 -13.29 6.57 -4.71
N TYR A 57 -13.69 5.80 -5.73
CA TYR A 57 -15.03 5.22 -5.83
C TYR A 57 -14.98 3.81 -6.43
N GLY A 58 -15.30 2.81 -5.59
CA GLY A 58 -15.23 1.40 -5.99
C GLY A 58 -13.82 1.02 -6.47
N PRO A 59 -13.66 0.48 -7.69
CA PRO A 59 -12.36 0.10 -8.25
C PRO A 59 -11.56 1.28 -8.85
N PHE A 60 -12.11 2.51 -8.84
CA PHE A 60 -11.50 3.67 -9.48
C PHE A 60 -10.85 4.60 -8.45
N VAL A 61 -9.63 5.05 -8.76
CA VAL A 61 -8.85 6.01 -7.96
C VAL A 61 -8.35 7.10 -8.92
N MET A 62 -8.68 8.36 -8.61
CA MET A 62 -8.31 9.56 -9.37
C MET A 62 -7.90 10.69 -8.41
N ASN A 63 -7.57 11.87 -8.93
CA ASN A 63 -7.20 13.01 -8.09
C ASN A 63 -8.44 13.84 -7.67
N THR A 64 -9.49 13.90 -8.50
CA THR A 64 -10.72 14.68 -8.21
C THR A 64 -12.02 13.88 -8.33
N GLN A 65 -13.10 14.39 -7.75
CA GLN A 65 -14.41 13.72 -7.78
C GLN A 65 -15.06 13.79 -9.18
N GLU A 66 -14.79 14.86 -9.92
CA GLU A 66 -15.21 15.06 -11.31
C GLU A 66 -14.59 14.00 -12.23
N GLU A 67 -13.29 13.71 -12.07
CA GLU A 67 -12.58 12.64 -12.80
C GLU A 67 -13.19 11.26 -12.51
N ILE A 68 -13.58 11.01 -11.26
CA ILE A 68 -14.29 9.77 -10.89
C ILE A 68 -15.61 9.64 -11.66
N PHE A 69 -16.44 10.69 -11.70
CA PHE A 69 -17.71 10.63 -12.41
C PHE A 69 -17.53 10.43 -13.92
N ALA A 70 -16.56 11.13 -14.52
CA ALA A 70 -16.21 10.95 -15.93
C ALA A 70 -15.78 9.50 -16.22
N THR A 71 -14.95 8.93 -15.35
CA THR A 71 -14.45 7.54 -15.47
C THR A 71 -15.58 6.53 -15.32
N VAL A 72 -16.46 6.71 -14.34
CA VAL A 72 -17.63 5.83 -14.16
C VAL A 72 -18.55 5.88 -15.38
N ASN A 73 -18.77 7.04 -15.98
CA ASN A 73 -19.55 7.16 -17.22
C ASN A 73 -18.84 6.47 -18.39
N ALA A 74 -17.54 6.69 -18.58
CA ALA A 74 -16.76 6.00 -19.60
C ALA A 74 -16.77 4.46 -19.42
N PHE A 75 -16.77 3.97 -18.17
CA PHE A 75 -16.92 2.56 -17.86
C PHE A 75 -18.28 2.01 -18.29
N ARG A 76 -19.36 2.73 -17.93
CA ARG A 76 -20.74 2.37 -18.30
C ARG A 76 -20.95 2.36 -19.81
N GLU A 77 -20.26 3.23 -20.53
CA GLU A 77 -20.28 3.32 -21.99
C GLU A 77 -19.35 2.29 -22.66
N GLY A 78 -18.68 1.41 -21.90
CA GLY A 78 -17.79 0.37 -22.41
C GLY A 78 -16.45 0.87 -22.96
N ARG A 79 -16.15 2.17 -22.81
CA ARG A 79 -14.96 2.82 -23.37
C ARG A 79 -13.67 2.58 -22.57
N LEU A 80 -13.76 2.03 -21.36
CA LEU A 80 -12.57 1.73 -20.54
C LEU A 80 -11.99 0.33 -20.78
N THR A 81 -12.79 -0.60 -21.31
CA THR A 81 -12.40 -2.01 -21.47
C THR A 81 -12.44 -2.49 -22.91
N SER A 82 -12.73 -1.60 -23.88
CA SER A 82 -12.68 -1.96 -25.29
C SER A 82 -11.24 -2.29 -25.67
N VAL A 83 -10.97 -3.58 -25.84
CA VAL A 83 -9.77 -4.06 -26.52
C VAL A 83 -10.05 -3.88 -28.01
N ALA A 84 -9.33 -2.97 -28.66
CA ALA A 84 -9.35 -2.83 -30.11
C ALA A 84 -8.66 -4.04 -30.77
#